data_AF-A0A958YWS8-F1
#
_entry.id   AF-A0A958YWS8-F1
#
_cell.length_a   1.000
_cell.length_b   1.000
_cell.length_c   1.000
_cell.angle_alpha   90.00
_cell.angle_beta   90.00
_cell.angle_gamma   90.00
#
_symmetry.space_group_name_H-M   'P 1'
#
loop_
_entity.id
_entity.type
_entity.pdbx_description
1 polymer ?
#
loop_
_entity_poly.entity_id
_entity_poly.type
_entity_poly.pdbx_seq_one_letter_code
_entity_poly.pdbx_strand_id
1 'polypeptide(L)' 'MYNKIPELEPDDFYINEQGFKVFTEKYHLKRGYCCQSGCKHCPYGYDKRTNSYKK' A
#
# COMPACT_ATOMS: atom_id res chain seq x y z
N MET A 1 -15.32 -6.75 20.37
CA MET A 1 -14.15 -6.00 19.86
C MET A 1 -14.13 -6.19 18.35
N TYR A 2 -14.80 -5.29 17.63
CA TYR A 2 -14.89 -5.35 16.17
C TYR A 2 -13.57 -4.84 15.60
N ASN A 3 -12.74 -5.75 15.10
CA ASN A 3 -11.64 -5.42 14.22
C ASN A 3 -12.24 -4.71 13.01
N LYS A 4 -12.22 -3.37 13.00
CA LYS A 4 -12.59 -2.57 11.84
C LYS A 4 -11.61 -2.94 10.72
N ILE A 5 -12.09 -3.73 9.77
CA ILE A 5 -11.45 -3.86 8.48
C ILE A 5 -11.51 -2.44 7.89
N PRO A 6 -10.38 -1.81 7.55
CA PRO A 6 -10.39 -0.44 7.03
C PRO A 6 -11.27 -0.42 5.77
N GLU A 7 -12.30 0.42 5.79
CA GLU A 7 -13.17 0.62 4.65
C GLU A 7 -12.31 1.15 3.50
N LEU A 8 -12.19 0.32 2.45
CA LEU A 8 -11.43 0.65 1.26
C LEU A 8 -12.23 1.67 0.48
N GLU A 9 -11.73 2.90 0.44
CA GLU A 9 -12.32 3.95 -0.36
C GLU A 9 -11.85 3.82 -1.82
N PRO A 10 -12.62 4.34 -2.79
CA PRO A 10 -12.21 4.35 -4.20
C PRO A 10 -10.90 5.13 -4.45
N ASP A 11 -10.39 5.87 -3.46
CA ASP A 11 -9.15 6.61 -3.51
C ASP A 11 -7.92 5.79 -3.00
N ASP A 12 -8.18 4.67 -2.32
CA ASP A 12 -7.14 3.75 -1.83
C ASP A 12 -6.57 2.85 -2.94
N PHE A 13 -7.31 2.68 -4.04
CA PHE A 13 -6.86 1.90 -5.18
C PHE A 13 -7.50 2.42 -6.46
N TYR A 14 -6.79 2.29 -7.57
CA TYR A 14 -7.35 2.52 -8.90
C TYR A 14 -7.28 1.24 -9.73
N ILE A 15 -8.16 1.12 -10.71
CA ILE A 15 -8.09 0.05 -11.71
C ILE A 15 -7.28 0.60 -12.89
N ASN A 16 -6.20 -0.08 -13.25
CA ASN A 16 -5.45 0.29 -14.45
C ASN A 16 -6.17 -0.19 -15.72
N GLU A 17 -5.71 0.24 -16.90
CA GLU A 17 -6.31 -0.12 -18.19
C GLU A 17 -6.31 -1.63 -18.47
N GLN A 18 -5.48 -2.39 -17.76
CA GLN A 18 -5.39 -3.84 -17.85
C GLN A 18 -6.34 -4.56 -16.87
N GLY A 19 -7.15 -3.82 -16.10
CA GLY A 19 -8.09 -4.38 -15.14
C GLY A 19 -7.49 -4.76 -13.78
N PHE A 20 -6.23 -4.42 -13.52
CA PHE A 20 -5.57 -4.70 -12.25
C PHE A 20 -5.85 -3.62 -11.21
N LYS A 21 -6.12 -4.06 -9.98
CA LYS A 21 -6.24 -3.20 -8.81
C LYS A 21 -4.86 -2.75 -8.34
N VAL A 22 -4.55 -1.48 -8.52
CA VAL A 22 -3.30 -0.86 -8.08
C VAL A 22 -3.57 -0.05 -6.81
N PHE A 23 -2.97 -0.48 -5.70
CA PHE A 23 -3.08 0.20 -4.42
C PHE A 23 -2.21 1.46 -4.39
N THR A 24 -2.78 2.54 -3.83
CA THR A 24 -2.08 3.81 -3.65
C THR A 24 -1.36 3.84 -2.31
N GLU A 25 -0.53 4.87 -2.11
CA GLU A 25 0.12 5.14 -0.84
C GLU A 25 -0.87 5.29 0.33
N LYS A 26 -2.08 5.82 0.08
CA LYS A 26 -3.12 6.01 1.09
C LYS A 26 -3.61 4.70 1.68
N TYR A 27 -3.81 3.67 0.85
CA TYR A 27 -4.13 2.34 1.32
C TYR A 27 -3.05 1.77 2.24
N HIS A 28 -1.78 1.96 1.85
CA HIS A 28 -0.64 1.49 2.64
C HIS A 28 -0.51 2.24 3.99
N LEU A 29 -0.90 3.52 4.04
CA LEU A 29 -1.00 4.30 5.28
C LEU A 29 -2.18 3.84 6.15
N LYS A 30 -3.38 3.66 5.58
CA LYS A 30 -4.57 3.16 6.30
C LYS A 30 -4.35 1.77 6.89
N ARG A 31 -3.62 0.91 6.18
CA ARG A 31 -3.22 -0.42 6.66
C ARG A 31 -2.35 -0.35 7.92
N GLY A 32 -1.61 0.74 8.12
CA GLY A 32 -0.81 0.99 9.32
C GLY A 32 0.48 0.17 9.43
N TYR A 33 0.84 -0.63 8.42
CA TYR A 33 2.11 -1.35 8.40
C TYR A 33 2.65 -1.57 6.98
N CYS A 34 3.99 -1.63 6.86
CA CYS A 34 4.67 -1.98 5.63
C CYS A 34 4.68 -3.51 5.44
N CYS A 35 4.25 -3.99 4.27
CA CYS A 35 4.23 -5.40 3.94
C CYS A 35 5.51 -5.91 3.27
N GLN A 36 6.53 -5.07 3.15
CA GLN A 36 7.85 -5.44 2.60
C GLN A 36 7.78 -6.05 1.18
N SER A 37 6.71 -5.77 0.44
CA SER A 37 6.52 -6.30 -0.92
C SER A 37 7.26 -5.49 -2.00
N GLY A 38 7.92 -4.39 -1.63
CA GLY A 38 8.63 -3.53 -2.58
C GLY A 38 7.71 -2.77 -3.54
N CYS A 39 6.59 -2.26 -3.02
CA CYS A 39 5.63 -1.46 -3.78
C CYS A 39 6.31 -0.19 -4.32
N LYS A 40 6.02 0.19 -5.58
CA LYS A 40 6.57 1.42 -6.17
C LYS A 40 6.12 2.68 -5.44
N HIS A 41 4.87 2.69 -4.95
CA HIS A 41 4.27 3.79 -4.19
C HIS A 41 4.30 3.53 -2.68
N CYS A 42 5.38 2.91 -2.18
CA CYS A 42 5.49 2.60 -0.76
C CYS A 42 5.68 3.90 0.05
N PRO A 43 4.73 4.28 0.94
CA PRO A 43 4.89 5.48 1.77
C PRO A 43 6.00 5.30 2.82
N TYR A 44 6.42 4.06 3.10
CA TYR A 44 7.47 3.74 4.07
C TYR A 44 8.89 3.76 3.48
N GLY A 45 9.04 3.97 2.17
CA GLY A 45 10.37 3.97 1.52
C GLY A 45 11.09 2.62 1.56
N TYR A 46 10.35 1.51 1.59
CA TYR A 46 10.95 0.17 1.64
C TYR A 46 11.54 -0.22 0.28
N ASP A 47 12.85 -0.46 0.26
CA ASP A 47 13.59 -0.96 -0.89
C ASP A 47 13.75 -2.48 -0.81
N LYS A 48 13.07 -3.21 -1.70
CA LYS A 48 13.14 -4.68 -1.77
C LYS A 48 14.52 -5.22 -2.16
N ARG A 49 15.35 -4.42 -2.82
CA ARG A 49 16.68 -4.86 -3.30
C ARG A 49 17.69 -4.88 -2.15
N THR A 50 17.58 -3.94 -1.22
CA THR A 50 18.48 -3.82 -0.07
C THR A 50 17.81 -4.21 1.24
N ASN A 51 16.54 -4.64 1.21
CA ASN A 51 15.72 -4.97 2.38
C ASN A 51 15.79 -3.88 3.47
N SER A 52 15.75 -2.61 3.07
CA SER A 52 15.98 -1.46 3.95
C SER A 52 14.94 -0.37 3.72
N TYR A 53 14.67 0.43 4.75
CA TYR A 53 13.79 1.61 4.65
C TYR A 53 14.65 2.85 4.38
N LYS A 54 14.55 3.43 3.19
CA LYS A 54 15.21 4.68 2.83
C LYS A 54 14.19 5.80 2.96
N LYS A 55 14.26 6.53 4.08
CA LYS A 55 13.48 7.75 4.31
C LYS A 55 14.40 8.95 4.26
#